data_AF-A0A350EVV8-F1
#
_entry.id   AF-A0A350EVV8-F1
#
_cell.length_a   1.000
_cell.length_b   1.000
_cell.length_c   1.000
_cell.angle_alpha   90.00
_cell.angle_beta   90.00
_cell.angle_gamma   90.00
#
_symmetry.space_group_name_H-M   'P 1'
#
loop_
_entity.id
_entity.type
_entity.pdbx_description
1 polymer ?
#
loop_
_entity_poly.entity_id
_entity_poly.type
_entity_poly.pdbx_seq_one_letter_code
_entity_poly.pdbx_strand_id
1 'polypeptide(L)' 'KDMLLVNGINVYPREIEEVIYRFPGVREAAVVGRSDPRRGEQAVAFVAPKEGEKIDTKELGAFLKSRL' A
#
# COMPACT_ATOMS: atom_id res chain seq x y z
N LYS A 1 -5.32 -5.26 15.58
CA LYS A 1 -6.51 -5.34 14.69
C LYS A 1 -5.90 -5.24 13.31
N ASP A 2 -5.66 -6.39 12.70
CA ASP A 2 -4.60 -6.52 11.68
C ASP A 2 -5.17 -6.50 10.26
N MET A 3 -6.36 -5.90 10.13
CA MET A 3 -7.25 -6.00 8.98
C MET A 3 -8.02 -4.69 8.88
N LEU A 4 -8.06 -4.15 7.66
CA LEU A 4 -8.80 -2.95 7.29
C LEU A 4 -10.17 -3.34 6.74
N LEU A 5 -11.18 -2.51 6.99
CA LEU A 5 -12.52 -2.67 6.43
C LEU A 5 -12.74 -1.66 5.30
N VAL A 6 -12.33 -2.03 4.08
CA VAL A 6 -12.40 -1.17 2.90
C VAL A 6 -13.64 -1.51 2.10
N ASN A 7 -14.64 -0.61 2.03
CA ASN A 7 -15.94 -0.86 1.39
C ASN A 7 -16.65 -2.13 1.90
N GLY A 8 -16.51 -2.45 3.19
CA GLY A 8 -17.08 -3.67 3.77
C GLY A 8 -16.31 -4.95 3.44
N ILE A 9 -15.14 -4.85 2.80
CA ILE A 9 -14.25 -5.97 2.50
C ILE A 9 -13.08 -5.96 3.48
N ASN A 10 -12.74 -7.15 3.98
CA ASN A 10 -11.58 -7.38 4.83
C ASN A 10 -10.31 -7.34 3.96
N VAL A 11 -9.46 -6.35 4.22
CA VAL A 11 -8.19 -6.16 3.52
C VAL A 11 -7.05 -6.27 4.52
N TYR A 12 -6.07 -7.14 4.27
CA TYR A 12 -4.91 -7.28 5.15
C TYR A 12 -3.79 -6.33 4.69
N PRO A 13 -3.38 -5.34 5.51
CA PRO A 13 -2.29 -4.42 5.15
C PRO A 13 -1.02 -5.13 4.69
N ARG A 14 -0.69 -6.23 5.36
CA ARG A 14 0.50 -7.04 5.09
C ARG A 14 0.54 -7.58 3.65
N GLU A 15 -0.59 -7.96 3.07
CA GLU A 15 -0.63 -8.44 1.68
C GLU A 15 -0.25 -7.32 0.71
N ILE A 16 -0.72 -6.10 0.97
CA ILE A 16 -0.40 -4.92 0.16
C ILE A 16 1.09 -4.56 0.32
N GLU A 17 1.60 -4.57 1.57
CA GLU A 17 3.02 -4.34 1.86
C GLU A 17 3.91 -5.34 1.11
N GLU A 18 3.59 -6.63 1.15
CA GLU A 18 4.34 -7.68 0.45
C GLU A 18 4.39 -7.48 -1.06
N VAL A 19 3.34 -6.93 -1.67
CA VAL A 19 3.39 -6.54 -3.09
C VAL A 19 4.26 -5.30 -3.28
N ILE A 20 4.13 -4.26 -2.44
CA ILE A 20 4.95 -3.05 -2.53
C ILE A 20 6.45 -3.38 -2.39
N TYR A 21 6.82 -4.29 -1.50
CA TYR A 21 8.20 -4.75 -1.31
C TYR A 21 8.83 -5.36 -2.56
N ARG A 22 8.02 -5.84 -3.52
CA ARG A 22 8.51 -6.37 -4.80
C ARG A 22 8.78 -5.27 -5.84
N PHE A 23 8.41 -4.02 -5.58
CA PHE A 23 8.71 -2.91 -6.47
C PHE A 23 10.20 -2.52 -6.35
N PRO A 24 10.94 -2.42 -7.47
CA PRO A 24 12.33 -1.97 -7.45
C PRO A 24 12.50 -0.62 -6.75
N GLY A 25 13.58 -0.47 -5.99
CA GLY A 25 13.86 0.77 -5.26
C GLY A 25 13.09 0.96 -3.95
N VAL A 26 12.17 0.06 -3.56
CA VAL A 26 11.57 0.08 -2.21
C VAL A 26 12.54 -0.49 -1.17
N ARG A 27 12.71 0.24 -0.08
CA ARG A 27 13.41 -0.22 1.14
C ARG A 27 12.42 -0.74 2.17
N GLU A 28 11.42 0.08 2.50
CA GLU A 28 10.41 -0.20 3.53
C GLU A 28 9.03 0.26 3.05
N ALA A 29 8.00 -0.48 3.44
CA ALA A 29 6.61 -0.12 3.16
C ALA A 29 5.75 -0.48 4.37
N ALA A 30 4.82 0.40 4.72
CA ALA A 30 3.83 0.17 5.76
C ALA A 30 2.46 0.63 5.28
N VAL A 31 1.43 -0.18 5.50
CA VAL A 31 0.07 0.11 5.08
C VAL A 31 -0.80 0.26 6.32
N VAL A 32 -1.55 1.35 6.38
CA VAL A 32 -2.45 1.65 7.50
C VAL A 32 -3.84 2.01 7.00
N GLY A 33 -4.84 1.78 7.85
CA GLY A 33 -6.19 2.23 7.61
C GLY A 33 -6.35 3.69 8.00
N ARG A 34 -6.88 4.49 7.08
CA ARG A 34 -7.41 5.83 7.39
C ARG A 34 -8.93 5.77 7.33
N SER A 35 -9.61 6.30 8.33
CA SER A 35 -11.07 6.42 8.29
C SER A 35 -11.52 7.21 7.06
N ASP A 36 -12.49 6.65 6.34
CA ASP A 36 -13.07 7.24 5.14
C ASP A 36 -14.60 7.32 5.32
N PRO A 37 -15.22 8.51 5.29
CA PRO A 37 -16.66 8.68 5.52
C PRO A 37 -17.56 7.93 4.52
N ARG A 38 -17.05 7.56 3.35
CA ARG A 38 -17.81 6.87 2.30
C ARG A 38 -17.53 5.37 2.29
N ARG A 39 -16.31 4.97 2.62
CA ARG A 39 -15.82 3.59 2.44
C ARG A 39 -15.60 2.83 3.76
N GLY A 40 -15.80 3.49 4.90
CA GLY A 40 -15.42 2.98 6.21
C GLY A 40 -13.93 3.25 6.47
N GLU A 41 -13.07 2.51 5.79
CA GLU A 41 -11.61 2.71 5.82
C GLU A 41 -11.02 2.74 4.41
N GLN A 42 -9.89 3.44 4.28
CA GLN A 42 -9.06 3.50 3.10
C GLN A 42 -7.64 3.05 3.46
N ALA A 43 -7.08 2.12 2.71
CA ALA A 43 -5.68 1.74 2.83
C ALA A 43 -4.78 2.88 2.36
N VAL A 44 -3.82 3.26 3.19
CA VAL A 44 -2.80 4.27 2.89
C VAL A 44 -1.44 3.62 3.05
N ALA A 45 -0.65 3.62 1.97
CA ALA A 45 0.70 3.10 1.96
C ALA A 45 1.72 4.21 2.17
N PHE A 46 2.61 4.02 3.13
CA PHE A 46 3.84 4.79 3.31
C PHE A 46 4.99 3.97 2.75
N VAL A 47 5.79 4.55 1.86
CA VAL A 47 6.85 3.83 1.16
C VAL A 47 8.14 4.63 1.26
N ALA A 48 9.19 3.99 1.76
CA ALA A 48 10.53 4.55 1.84
C ALA A 48 11.39 3.97 0.70
N PRO A 49 12.00 4.82 -0.15
CA PRO A 49 12.93 4.37 -1.16
C PRO A 49 14.24 3.88 -0.54
N LYS A 50 14.99 3.07 -1.30
CA LYS A 50 16.40 2.79 -1.03
C LYS A 50 17.21 4.08 -1.09
N GLU A 51 18.35 4.08 -0.40
CA GLU A 51 19.23 5.25 -0.35
C GLU A 51 19.70 5.65 -1.76
N GLY A 52 19.51 6.93 -2.10
CA GLY A 52 19.83 7.45 -3.44
C GLY A 52 18.78 7.17 -4.53
N GLU A 53 17.75 6.37 -4.25
CA GLU A 53 16.66 6.10 -5.19
C GLU A 53 15.44 7.00 -4.97
N LYS A 54 14.63 7.14 -6.02
CA LYS A 54 13.33 7.81 -5.97
C LYS A 54 12.28 6.85 -6.51
N ILE A 55 11.15 6.79 -5.82
CA ILE A 55 10.00 6.01 -6.28
C ILE A 55 9.05 6.95 -7.01
N ASP A 56 8.77 6.66 -8.28
CA ASP A 56 7.66 7.29 -8.97
C ASP A 56 6.34 6.64 -8.52
N THR A 57 5.48 7.45 -7.91
CA THR A 57 4.16 7.02 -7.44
C THR A 57 3.25 6.54 -8.58
N LYS A 58 3.44 7.05 -9.81
CA LYS A 58 2.68 6.59 -10.98
C LYS A 58 3.10 5.18 -11.39
N GLU A 59 4.41 4.91 -11.44
CA GLU A 59 4.94 3.59 -11.77
C GLU A 59 4.60 2.57 -10.70
N LEU A 60 4.75 2.94 -9.43
CA LEU A 60 4.32 2.11 -8.31
C LEU A 60 2.80 1.83 -8.37
N GLY A 61 2.00 2.85 -8.65
CA GLY A 61 0.55 2.68 -8.81
C GLY A 61 0.16 1.76 -9.96
N ALA A 62 0.85 1.84 -11.09
CA ALA A 62 0.66 0.94 -12.22
C ALA A 62 1.07 -0.49 -11.88
N PHE A 63 2.19 -0.66 -11.18
CA PHE A 63 2.67 -1.96 -10.70
C PHE A 63 1.66 -2.64 -9.77
N LEU A 64 1.12 -1.90 -8.79
CA LEU A 64 0.13 -2.43 -7.84
C LEU A 64 -1.17 -2.84 -8.54
N LYS A 65 -1.67 -2.04 -9.50
CA LYS A 65 -2.89 -2.37 -10.28
C LYS A 65 -2.78 -3.67 -11.08
N SER A 66 -1.57 -4.12 -11.39
CA SER A 66 -1.37 -5.39 -12.11
C SER A 66 -1.31 -6.62 -11.19
N ARG A 67 -1.33 -6.43 -9.86
CA ARG A 67 -1.04 -7.48 -8.86
C ARG A 67 -2.07 -7.59 -7.73
N LEU A 68 -2.98 -6.63 -7.61
CA LEU A 68 -4.08 -6.55 -6.63
C LEU A 68 -5.40 -6.37 -7.37
#